data_AF-A0A1L9VAR9-F1
#
_entry.id   AF-A0A1L9VAR9-F1
#
_cell.length_a   1.000
_cell.length_b   1.000
_cell.length_c   1.000
_cell.angle_alpha   90.00
_cell.angle_beta   90.00
_cell.angle_gamma   90.00
#
_symmetry.space_group_name_H-M   'P 1'
#
loop_
_entity.id
_entity.type
_entity.pdbx_description
1 polymer ?
#
loop_
_entity_poly.entity_id
_entity_poly.type
_entity_poly.pdbx_seq_one_letter_code
_entity_poly.pdbx_strand_id
1 'polypeptide(L)'
;MTHAGVLIYRSILYLSQAPFRYSNPKSLTFDSLMRAIVWMDFERSQNVYDESADTRSRTPADSRRLLFQRFATTHDGNILLFNAKDARKKAQRRAFEFPGTINEAQRQKFAKINFDEDGDEMLHDVLDALFVAQPTLIWMGPITRDAFRPLAKELHGGESLYHLSIPQKEFRTAVKLLLFTYFGPPTIPIEQLSNLDHVVNCLVRSFVQIPDVGITWDMFDQAVSKATPELFTGLHHLLYPFYQPSDARNIAGCLSQQGKVASLPVLAQLGSIFSYHVAFKGLKLHGYYDTSTAPITASALADQITAIVNDPVIVLISGKITHTDERAIFGYHRPLSDLVAPCVLFELSPIHDAFSGSDSNLLGGKINGGDNLVCGEKDNGVAFVLHNNLRHLKCRIKSLGRMSPCTAQLNGEVIGRRI
;
A
#
# COMPACT_ATOMS: atom_id res chain seq x y z
N MET A 1 1.23 -22.10 -5.23
CA MET A 1 0.06 -21.34 -4.69
C MET A 1 -0.52 -21.94 -3.42
N THR A 2 -0.49 -23.27 -3.23
CA THR A 2 -0.98 -23.94 -2.01
C THR A 2 -0.43 -23.34 -0.70
N HIS A 3 0.87 -23.09 -0.60
CA HIS A 3 1.47 -22.46 0.59
C HIS A 3 0.91 -21.05 0.86
N ALA A 4 0.69 -20.23 -0.18
CA ALA A 4 0.06 -18.93 -0.04
C ALA A 4 -1.36 -19.05 0.52
N GLY A 5 -2.14 -20.03 0.05
CA GLY A 5 -3.47 -20.33 0.58
C GLY A 5 -3.46 -20.67 2.07
N VAL A 6 -2.49 -21.47 2.52
CA VAL A 6 -2.31 -21.79 3.95
C VAL A 6 -2.01 -20.54 4.76
N LEU A 7 -1.15 -19.65 4.26
CA LEU A 7 -0.82 -18.38 4.92
C LEU A 7 -2.06 -17.49 5.04
N ILE A 8 -2.83 -17.33 3.96
CA ILE A 8 -4.06 -16.53 3.98
C ILE A 8 -5.10 -17.13 4.93
N TYR A 9 -5.30 -18.45 4.91
CA TYR A 9 -6.24 -19.13 5.80
C TYR A 9 -5.87 -18.92 7.28
N ARG A 10 -4.60 -19.10 7.64
CA ARG A 10 -4.10 -18.82 9.00
C ARG A 10 -4.29 -17.36 9.40
N SER A 11 -4.04 -16.44 8.46
CA SER A 11 -4.26 -15.00 8.66
C SER A 11 -5.73 -14.68 8.94
N ILE A 12 -6.67 -15.33 8.24
CA ILE A 12 -8.12 -15.14 8.47
C ILE A 12 -8.53 -15.73 9.82
N LEU A 13 -8.00 -16.91 10.19
CA LEU A 13 -8.22 -17.48 11.51
C LEU A 13 -7.73 -16.55 12.63
N TYR A 14 -6.54 -15.96 12.48
CA TYR A 14 -6.03 -14.95 13.42
C TYR A 14 -7.01 -13.77 13.55
N LEU A 15 -7.38 -13.17 12.42
CA LEU A 15 -8.28 -12.01 12.42
C LEU A 15 -9.66 -12.34 13.00
N SER A 16 -10.16 -13.57 12.85
CA SER A 16 -11.44 -13.96 13.44
C SER A 16 -11.45 -13.92 14.98
N GLN A 17 -10.28 -13.88 15.62
CA GLN A 17 -10.14 -13.79 17.07
C GLN A 17 -9.55 -12.46 17.54
N ALA A 18 -8.96 -11.68 16.63
CA ALA A 18 -8.37 -10.39 16.94
C ALA A 18 -9.37 -9.45 17.66
N PRO A 19 -8.89 -8.68 18.65
CA PRO A 19 -7.50 -8.56 19.10
C PRO A 19 -7.08 -9.59 20.16
N PHE A 20 -7.94 -10.55 20.50
CA PHE A 20 -7.65 -11.55 21.53
C PHE A 20 -6.80 -12.71 21.00
N ARG A 21 -5.97 -13.26 21.88
CA ARG A 21 -5.00 -14.30 21.55
C ARG A 21 -5.36 -15.62 22.22
N TYR A 22 -6.50 -16.16 21.83
CA TYR A 22 -6.89 -17.52 22.20
C TYR A 22 -6.20 -18.54 21.31
N SER A 23 -6.26 -19.82 21.69
CA SER A 23 -5.85 -20.93 20.83
C SER A 23 -6.50 -20.79 19.44
N ASN A 24 -5.71 -20.95 18.37
CA ASN A 24 -6.22 -20.83 17.01
C ASN A 24 -7.46 -21.71 16.80
N PRO A 25 -8.53 -21.21 16.16
CA PRO A 25 -9.73 -22.00 15.95
C PRO A 25 -9.35 -23.14 15.01
N LYS A 26 -9.88 -24.34 15.26
CA LYS A 26 -9.62 -25.50 14.39
C LYS A 26 -10.27 -25.35 13.01
N SER A 27 -11.31 -24.53 12.90
CA SER A 27 -12.06 -24.28 11.68
C SER A 27 -12.59 -22.85 11.65
N LEU A 28 -12.85 -22.36 10.43
CA LEU A 28 -13.40 -21.03 10.21
C LEU A 28 -14.92 -21.16 10.00
N THR A 29 -15.72 -20.57 10.89
CA THR A 29 -17.17 -20.43 10.69
C THR A 29 -17.47 -19.22 9.80
N PHE A 30 -18.70 -19.12 9.29
CA PHE A 30 -19.13 -17.94 8.52
C PHE A 30 -19.02 -16.65 9.34
N ASP A 31 -19.47 -16.65 10.61
CA ASP A 31 -19.35 -15.48 11.49
C ASP A 31 -17.88 -15.10 11.76
N SER A 32 -17.02 -16.11 11.90
CA SER A 32 -15.57 -15.91 12.06
C SER A 32 -14.96 -15.27 10.82
N LEU A 33 -15.39 -15.69 9.62
CA LEU A 33 -14.97 -15.09 8.36
C LEU A 33 -15.47 -13.63 8.25
N MET A 34 -16.74 -13.37 8.57
CA MET A 34 -17.31 -12.02 8.52
C MET A 34 -16.59 -11.07 9.48
N ARG A 35 -16.29 -11.51 10.70
CA ARG A 35 -15.48 -10.74 11.65
C ARG A 35 -14.09 -10.44 11.10
N ALA A 36 -13.42 -11.44 10.54
CA ALA A 36 -12.12 -11.24 9.92
C ALA A 36 -12.16 -10.21 8.77
N ILE A 37 -13.21 -10.25 7.94
CA ILE A 37 -13.43 -9.28 6.84
C ILE A 37 -13.58 -7.86 7.36
N VAL A 38 -14.34 -7.67 8.42
CA VAL A 38 -14.52 -6.35 9.04
C VAL A 38 -13.17 -5.78 9.49
N TRP A 39 -12.26 -6.59 10.02
CA TRP A 39 -10.94 -6.14 10.46
C TRP A 39 -9.93 -5.81 9.35
N MET A 40 -10.12 -6.34 8.15
CA MET A 40 -9.20 -6.09 7.04
C MET A 40 -9.37 -4.71 6.41
N ASP A 41 -10.53 -4.07 6.62
CA ASP A 41 -10.92 -2.83 5.98
C ASP A 41 -11.10 -1.73 7.04
N PHE A 42 -10.35 -0.64 6.91
CA PHE A 42 -10.47 0.49 7.82
C PHE A 42 -11.89 1.08 7.80
N GLU A 43 -12.49 1.24 6.62
CA GLU A 43 -13.81 1.87 6.49
C GLU A 43 -14.91 1.05 7.17
N ARG A 44 -14.74 -0.27 7.25
CA ARG A 44 -15.64 -1.17 7.97
C ARG A 44 -15.33 -1.21 9.45
N SER A 45 -14.07 -1.43 9.81
CA SER A 45 -13.67 -1.60 11.20
C SER A 45 -13.87 -0.33 12.05
N GLN A 46 -13.77 0.86 11.45
CA GLN A 46 -14.04 2.11 12.16
C GLN A 46 -15.48 2.21 12.68
N ASN A 47 -16.45 1.58 12.00
CA ASN A 47 -17.86 1.62 12.40
C ASN A 47 -18.22 0.59 13.49
N VAL A 48 -17.27 -0.28 13.86
CA VAL A 48 -17.45 -1.24 14.95
C VAL A 48 -17.27 -0.58 16.30
N TYR A 49 -16.48 0.49 16.37
CA TYR A 49 -16.14 1.18 17.60
C TYR A 49 -16.89 2.51 17.68
N ASP A 50 -17.57 2.74 18.81
CA ASP A 50 -18.12 4.06 19.10
C ASP A 50 -16.98 5.06 19.39
N GLU A 51 -17.06 6.25 18.81
CA GLU A 51 -16.10 7.33 19.02
C GLU A 51 -16.69 8.38 19.97
N SER A 52 -16.04 8.58 21.11
CA SER A 52 -16.54 9.43 22.19
C SER A 52 -15.42 9.94 23.09
N ALA A 53 -15.76 10.75 24.08
CA ALA A 53 -14.82 11.18 25.12
C ALA A 53 -14.24 9.99 25.92
N ASP A 54 -14.98 8.88 26.02
CA ASP A 54 -14.59 7.69 26.79
C ASP A 54 -13.82 6.67 25.94
N THR A 55 -13.84 6.81 24.61
CA THR A 55 -13.11 5.96 23.65
C THR A 55 -12.10 6.78 22.87
N ARG A 56 -11.51 6.18 21.83
CA ARG A 56 -10.65 6.85 20.87
C ARG A 56 -11.15 6.58 19.46
N SER A 57 -10.93 7.52 18.55
CA SER A 57 -11.10 7.25 17.12
C SER A 57 -10.05 6.24 16.65
N ARG A 58 -10.51 5.24 15.89
CA ARG A 58 -9.63 4.29 15.21
C ARG A 58 -9.02 4.97 13.98
N THR A 59 -7.76 4.67 13.72
CA THR A 59 -6.97 5.21 12.61
C THR A 59 -6.71 4.13 11.55
N PRO A 60 -6.38 4.51 10.31
CA PRO A 60 -5.93 3.55 9.29
C PRO A 60 -4.74 2.69 9.75
N ALA A 61 -3.89 3.21 10.62
CA ALA A 61 -2.77 2.46 11.21
C ALA A 61 -3.23 1.29 12.09
N ASP A 62 -4.38 1.40 12.75
CA ASP A 62 -4.93 0.32 13.57
C ASP A 62 -5.33 -0.90 12.71
N SER A 63 -5.94 -0.67 11.54
CA SER A 63 -6.25 -1.75 10.60
C SER A 63 -4.98 -2.34 9.99
N ARG A 64 -4.00 -1.49 9.60
CA ARG A 64 -2.70 -1.98 9.10
C ARG A 64 -1.96 -2.81 10.15
N ARG A 65 -2.07 -2.48 11.43
CA ARG A 65 -1.46 -3.25 12.52
C ARG A 65 -2.05 -4.65 12.60
N LEU A 66 -3.37 -4.81 12.46
CA LEU A 66 -3.99 -6.14 12.39
C LEU A 66 -3.54 -6.91 11.14
N LEU A 67 -3.38 -6.23 9.99
CA LEU A 67 -2.84 -6.81 8.77
C LEU A 67 -1.38 -7.25 8.90
N PHE A 68 -0.59 -6.56 9.72
CA PHE A 68 0.77 -6.94 10.07
C PHE A 68 0.81 -8.17 10.98
N GLN A 69 0.10 -8.09 12.12
CA GLN A 69 0.13 -9.13 13.17
C GLN A 69 -0.26 -10.51 12.65
N ARG A 70 -1.23 -10.60 11.71
CA ARG A 70 -1.68 -11.88 11.13
C ARG A 70 -0.61 -12.61 10.31
N PHE A 71 0.44 -11.90 9.88
CA PHE A 71 1.59 -12.49 9.17
C PHE A 71 2.83 -12.56 10.06
N ALA A 72 2.83 -11.89 11.22
CA ALA A 72 3.98 -11.84 12.10
C ALA A 72 4.09 -13.13 12.92
N THR A 73 4.86 -14.09 12.41
CA THR A 73 5.05 -15.42 13.01
C THR A 73 6.40 -15.59 13.69
N THR A 74 7.23 -14.55 13.69
CA THR A 74 8.59 -14.52 14.24
C THR A 74 8.81 -13.30 15.12
N HIS A 75 9.92 -13.29 15.87
CA HIS A 75 10.25 -12.26 16.87
C HIS A 75 11.60 -11.57 16.60
N ASP A 76 11.94 -11.37 15.34
CA ASP A 76 13.25 -10.80 14.96
C ASP A 76 13.39 -9.33 15.37
N GLY A 77 12.28 -8.66 15.72
CA GLY A 77 12.30 -7.30 16.24
C GLY A 77 13.11 -7.17 17.53
N ASN A 78 13.26 -8.27 18.29
CA ASN A 78 14.13 -8.34 19.47
C ASN A 78 15.62 -8.15 19.18
N ILE A 79 16.03 -8.38 17.93
CA ILE A 79 17.44 -8.24 17.51
C ILE A 79 17.79 -6.75 17.31
N LEU A 80 16.79 -5.90 17.08
CA LEU A 80 16.99 -4.48 16.82
C LEU A 80 17.04 -3.68 18.13
N LEU A 81 17.84 -2.62 18.14
CA LEU A 81 17.86 -1.67 19.26
C LEU A 81 16.51 -0.97 19.39
N PHE A 82 15.81 -1.24 20.49
CA PHE A 82 14.53 -0.61 20.79
C PHE A 82 14.72 0.74 21.46
N ASN A 83 14.15 1.80 20.88
CA ASN A 83 14.05 3.11 21.49
C ASN A 83 12.59 3.43 21.83
N ALA A 84 12.24 3.31 23.11
CA ALA A 84 10.89 3.56 23.60
C ALA A 84 10.38 4.98 23.29
N LYS A 85 11.26 5.98 23.32
CA LYS A 85 10.89 7.38 23.03
C LYS A 85 10.51 7.56 21.56
N ASP A 86 11.28 6.96 20.66
CA ASP A 86 10.99 7.00 19.23
C ASP A 86 9.74 6.19 18.89
N ALA A 87 9.57 5.03 19.53
CA ALA A 87 8.38 4.19 19.37
C ALA A 87 7.11 4.94 19.81
N ARG A 88 7.11 5.60 20.99
CA ARG A 88 6.01 6.45 21.45
C ARG A 88 5.72 7.60 20.49
N LYS A 89 6.75 8.25 19.93
CA LYS A 89 6.57 9.33 18.95
C LYS A 89 5.94 8.82 17.65
N LYS A 90 6.32 7.63 17.17
CA LYS A 90 5.70 7.00 15.98
C LYS A 90 4.26 6.57 16.26
N ALA A 91 3.98 5.97 17.41
CA ALA A 91 2.63 5.61 17.83
C ALA A 91 1.72 6.85 17.94
N GLN A 92 2.21 7.92 18.58
CA GLN A 92 1.52 9.20 18.63
C GLN A 92 1.24 9.73 17.21
N ARG A 93 2.22 9.72 16.30
CA ARG A 93 1.98 10.19 14.93
C ARG A 93 0.85 9.37 14.28
N ARG A 94 0.93 8.04 14.33
CA ARG A 94 -0.08 7.13 13.77
C ARG A 94 -1.48 7.35 14.36
N ALA A 95 -1.58 7.63 15.65
CA ALA A 95 -2.85 7.84 16.35
C ALA A 95 -3.58 9.14 15.94
N PHE A 96 -2.90 10.06 15.26
CA PHE A 96 -3.45 11.34 14.80
C PHE A 96 -3.46 11.49 13.27
N GLU A 97 -2.97 10.50 12.53
CA GLU A 97 -2.97 10.48 11.07
C GLU A 97 -4.26 9.81 10.54
N PHE A 98 -5.10 10.58 9.85
CA PHE A 98 -6.35 10.11 9.24
C PHE A 98 -6.40 10.37 7.71
N PRO A 99 -5.37 9.96 6.95
CA PRO A 99 -5.26 10.30 5.54
C PRO A 99 -6.45 9.77 4.74
N GLY A 100 -7.06 10.64 3.93
CA GLY A 100 -8.15 10.28 3.01
C GLY A 100 -9.47 9.93 3.68
N THR A 101 -9.63 10.18 4.99
CA THR A 101 -10.88 9.86 5.69
C THR A 101 -11.90 10.99 5.60
N ILE A 102 -13.16 10.61 5.38
CA ILE A 102 -14.29 11.54 5.50
C ILE A 102 -14.44 11.91 6.98
N ASN A 103 -14.55 13.22 7.27
CA ASN A 103 -14.67 13.79 8.62
C ASN A 103 -13.39 13.72 9.48
N GLU A 104 -12.20 13.80 8.87
CA GLU A 104 -10.92 13.87 9.59
C GLU A 104 -10.95 14.83 10.80
N ALA A 105 -11.45 16.07 10.61
CA ALA A 105 -11.51 17.07 11.68
C ALA A 105 -12.39 16.64 12.87
N GLN A 106 -13.42 15.82 12.66
CA GLN A 106 -14.25 15.28 13.74
C GLN A 106 -13.52 14.14 14.45
N ARG A 107 -12.88 13.24 13.70
CA ARG A 107 -12.13 12.10 14.23
C ARG A 107 -10.94 12.53 15.07
N GLN A 108 -10.25 13.59 14.64
CA GLN A 108 -9.15 14.19 15.40
C GLN A 108 -9.59 14.67 16.80
N LYS A 109 -10.87 14.98 17.04
CA LYS A 109 -11.37 15.38 18.38
C LYS A 109 -11.25 14.26 19.41
N PHE A 110 -11.36 13.01 18.97
CA PHE A 110 -11.28 11.82 19.83
C PHE A 110 -10.00 11.01 19.57
N ALA A 111 -9.04 11.55 18.82
CA ALA A 111 -7.73 10.94 18.65
C ALA A 111 -6.98 10.90 20.00
N LYS A 112 -6.44 9.73 20.33
CA LYS A 112 -5.68 9.51 21.58
C LYS A 112 -4.47 8.63 21.31
N ILE A 113 -3.36 8.95 21.95
CA ILE A 113 -2.14 8.14 21.92
C ILE A 113 -2.47 6.76 22.49
N ASN A 114 -2.02 5.72 21.80
CA ASN A 114 -2.24 4.31 22.14
C ASN A 114 -0.92 3.59 22.49
N PHE A 115 0.00 4.32 23.13
CA PHE A 115 1.24 3.78 23.70
C PHE A 115 1.50 4.56 24.99
N ASP A 116 1.39 3.88 26.13
CA ASP A 116 1.63 4.45 27.46
C ASP A 116 2.58 3.59 28.31
N GLU A 117 2.51 3.71 29.64
CA GLU A 117 3.32 2.90 30.56
C GLU A 117 2.78 1.47 30.74
N ASP A 118 1.51 1.23 30.38
CA ASP A 118 0.87 -0.07 30.53
C ASP A 118 1.10 -0.97 29.32
N GLY A 119 1.26 -0.40 28.13
CA GLY A 119 1.54 -1.15 26.92
C GLY A 119 1.57 -0.30 25.65
N ASP A 120 1.81 -0.98 24.54
CA ASP A 120 1.83 -0.39 23.20
C ASP A 120 0.45 -0.49 22.52
N GLU A 121 0.42 -0.20 21.22
CA GLU A 121 -0.82 -0.16 20.45
C GLU A 121 -1.65 -1.46 20.49
N MET A 122 -1.03 -2.61 20.78
CA MET A 122 -1.71 -3.91 20.87
C MET A 122 -2.53 -4.08 22.14
N LEU A 123 -2.01 -3.60 23.28
CA LEU A 123 -2.80 -3.57 24.52
C LEU A 123 -4.02 -2.67 24.36
N HIS A 124 -3.84 -1.55 23.67
CA HIS A 124 -4.93 -0.61 23.42
C HIS A 124 -6.02 -1.20 22.49
N ASP A 125 -5.67 -2.08 21.55
CA ASP A 125 -6.68 -2.81 20.78
C ASP A 125 -7.56 -3.70 21.67
N VAL A 126 -6.96 -4.41 22.64
CA VAL A 126 -7.71 -5.24 23.61
C VAL A 126 -8.62 -4.38 24.48
N LEU A 127 -8.10 -3.24 24.97
CA LEU A 127 -8.90 -2.27 25.74
C LEU A 127 -10.10 -1.75 24.96
N ASP A 128 -9.90 -1.38 23.69
CA ASP A 128 -10.97 -0.87 22.84
C ASP A 128 -12.04 -1.96 22.61
N ALA A 129 -11.62 -3.21 22.37
CA ALA A 129 -12.53 -4.33 22.18
C ALA A 129 -13.34 -4.66 23.45
N LEU A 130 -12.73 -4.63 24.64
CA LEU A 130 -13.42 -4.85 25.91
C LEU A 130 -14.46 -3.75 26.18
N PHE A 131 -14.10 -2.49 25.93
CA PHE A 131 -15.02 -1.37 26.12
C PHE A 131 -16.24 -1.49 25.19
N VAL A 132 -16.03 -1.84 23.92
CA VAL A 132 -17.14 -1.98 22.95
C VAL A 132 -18.00 -3.21 23.20
N ALA A 133 -17.41 -4.29 23.71
CA ALA A 133 -18.16 -5.50 24.05
C ALA A 133 -19.02 -5.36 25.31
N GLN A 134 -18.90 -4.25 26.05
CA GLN A 134 -19.67 -4.06 27.28
C GLN A 134 -21.18 -3.99 26.97
N PRO A 135 -22.04 -4.61 27.82
CA PRO A 135 -23.48 -4.47 27.65
C PRO A 135 -23.92 -3.02 27.92
N THR A 136 -24.51 -2.36 26.93
CA THR A 136 -25.09 -1.02 27.11
C THR A 136 -26.51 -1.14 27.68
N LEU A 137 -26.65 -1.04 28.99
CA LEU A 137 -27.97 -0.97 29.64
C LEU A 137 -28.45 0.48 29.65
N ILE A 138 -29.68 0.73 29.18
CA ILE A 138 -30.23 2.08 28.93
C ILE A 138 -30.17 3.01 30.16
N TRP A 139 -30.14 2.45 31.38
CA TRP A 139 -30.16 3.19 32.65
C TRP A 139 -28.81 3.21 33.40
N MET A 140 -27.75 2.60 32.87
CA MET A 140 -26.41 2.68 33.44
C MET A 140 -25.46 3.25 32.40
N GLY A 141 -24.75 4.33 32.74
CA GLY A 141 -23.67 4.83 31.91
C GLY A 141 -22.59 3.75 31.72
N PRO A 142 -21.91 3.72 30.56
CA PRO A 142 -20.86 2.75 30.31
C PRO A 142 -19.75 2.87 31.35
N ILE A 143 -19.14 1.74 31.71
CA ILE A 143 -17.91 1.75 32.49
C ILE A 143 -16.82 2.38 31.61
N THR A 144 -16.03 3.28 32.18
CA THR A 144 -14.93 3.94 31.46
C THR A 144 -13.95 2.91 30.90
N ARG A 145 -13.46 3.13 29.67
CA ARG A 145 -12.47 2.27 28.99
C ARG A 145 -11.32 1.83 29.88
N ASP A 146 -10.77 2.75 30.65
CA ASP A 146 -9.57 2.50 31.44
C ASP A 146 -9.82 1.59 32.66
N ALA A 147 -11.08 1.40 33.07
CA ALA A 147 -11.41 0.40 34.09
C ALA A 147 -11.14 -1.03 33.63
N PHE A 148 -11.09 -1.27 32.31
CA PHE A 148 -10.75 -2.58 31.74
C PHE A 148 -9.25 -2.85 31.68
N ARG A 149 -8.37 -1.91 32.08
CA ARG A 149 -6.90 -2.09 32.05
C ARG A 149 -6.40 -3.35 32.72
N PRO A 150 -6.83 -3.72 33.94
CA PRO A 150 -6.38 -4.97 34.57
C PRO A 150 -6.69 -6.21 33.72
N LEU A 151 -7.92 -6.31 33.20
CA LEU A 151 -8.36 -7.42 32.36
C LEU A 151 -7.65 -7.41 31.00
N ALA A 152 -7.45 -6.24 30.39
CA ALA A 152 -6.74 -6.12 29.12
C ALA A 152 -5.29 -6.61 29.23
N LYS A 153 -4.59 -6.30 30.33
CA LYS A 153 -3.23 -6.79 30.59
C LYS A 153 -3.18 -8.31 30.70
N GLU A 154 -4.15 -8.91 31.39
CA GLU A 154 -4.27 -10.37 31.51
C GLU A 154 -4.50 -11.02 30.14
N LEU A 155 -5.44 -10.50 29.34
CA LEU A 155 -5.79 -11.05 28.03
C LEU A 155 -4.73 -10.80 26.95
N HIS A 156 -3.96 -9.71 27.05
CA HIS A 156 -2.94 -9.33 26.09
C HIS A 156 -1.71 -10.26 26.16
N GLY A 157 -1.36 -10.76 27.34
CA GLY A 157 -0.27 -11.71 27.53
C GLY A 157 1.15 -11.12 27.43
N GLY A 158 1.29 -9.79 27.40
CA GLY A 158 2.57 -9.08 27.56
C GLY A 158 3.52 -9.07 26.36
N GLU A 159 3.11 -9.58 25.20
CA GLU A 159 3.92 -9.50 23.98
C GLU A 159 3.77 -8.14 23.31
N SER A 160 4.89 -7.54 22.93
CA SER A 160 4.90 -6.20 22.35
C SER A 160 5.04 -6.22 20.83
N LEU A 161 4.40 -5.25 20.18
CA LEU A 161 4.39 -5.02 18.75
C LEU A 161 5.79 -4.92 18.15
N TYR A 162 6.74 -4.34 18.88
CA TYR A 162 8.11 -4.18 18.38
C TYR A 162 8.91 -5.48 18.38
N HIS A 163 8.48 -6.51 19.12
CA HIS A 163 9.11 -7.83 19.09
C HIS A 163 8.81 -8.55 17.78
N LEU A 164 7.60 -8.33 17.25
CA LEU A 164 7.05 -9.07 16.13
C LEU A 164 7.74 -8.76 14.80
N SER A 165 7.88 -9.79 13.96
CA SER A 165 8.36 -9.68 12.58
C SER A 165 7.63 -10.66 11.65
N ILE A 166 7.51 -10.30 10.37
CA ILE A 166 7.00 -11.19 9.32
C ILE A 166 8.18 -11.85 8.58
N PRO A 167 8.22 -13.19 8.46
CA PRO A 167 9.23 -13.85 7.64
C PRO A 167 9.16 -13.42 6.17
N GLN A 168 10.28 -12.94 5.63
CA GLN A 168 10.33 -12.35 4.28
C GLN A 168 9.83 -13.32 3.18
N LYS A 169 10.16 -14.61 3.30
CA LYS A 169 9.76 -15.65 2.33
C LYS A 169 8.25 -15.91 2.35
N GLU A 170 7.65 -15.93 3.54
CA GLU A 170 6.20 -16.09 3.70
C GLU A 170 5.48 -14.85 3.18
N PHE A 171 5.97 -13.66 3.51
CA PHE A 171 5.42 -12.40 3.01
C PHE A 171 5.47 -12.32 1.49
N ARG A 172 6.61 -12.65 0.87
CA ARG A 172 6.76 -12.74 -0.59
C ARG A 172 5.71 -13.66 -1.22
N THR A 173 5.45 -14.80 -0.58
CA THR A 173 4.46 -15.76 -1.05
C THR A 173 3.05 -15.22 -0.96
N ALA A 174 2.72 -14.51 0.13
CA ALA A 174 1.44 -13.83 0.28
C ALA A 174 1.27 -12.71 -0.76
N VAL A 175 2.25 -11.83 -0.93
CA VAL A 175 2.24 -10.74 -1.93
C VAL A 175 2.02 -11.27 -3.33
N LYS A 176 2.66 -12.39 -3.70
CA LYS A 176 2.43 -13.05 -5.01
C LYS A 176 0.96 -13.40 -5.23
N LEU A 177 0.28 -13.91 -4.21
CA LEU A 177 -1.16 -14.21 -4.30
C LEU A 177 -2.00 -12.93 -4.35
N LEU A 178 -1.68 -11.91 -3.55
CA LEU A 178 -2.41 -10.63 -3.55
C LEU A 178 -2.39 -9.96 -4.93
N LEU A 179 -1.23 -9.94 -5.59
CA LEU A 179 -1.13 -9.37 -6.95
C LEU A 179 -1.85 -10.22 -7.98
N PHE A 180 -1.78 -11.55 -7.84
CA PHE A 180 -2.45 -12.46 -8.77
C PHE A 180 -3.97 -12.33 -8.74
N THR A 181 -4.54 -12.00 -7.58
CA THR A 181 -5.99 -11.80 -7.40
C THR A 181 -6.40 -10.33 -7.41
N TYR A 182 -5.49 -9.41 -7.79
CA TYR A 182 -5.70 -7.98 -7.65
C TYR A 182 -6.91 -7.46 -8.41
N PHE A 183 -7.21 -8.01 -9.59
CA PHE A 183 -8.32 -7.57 -10.44
C PHE A 183 -9.55 -8.49 -10.39
N GLY A 184 -9.61 -9.37 -9.38
CA GLY A 184 -10.65 -10.39 -9.24
C GLY A 184 -10.10 -11.81 -9.34
N PRO A 185 -10.99 -12.81 -9.48
CA PRO A 185 -10.61 -14.18 -9.76
C PRO A 185 -9.71 -14.26 -11.00
N PRO A 186 -8.57 -14.96 -10.92
CA PRO A 186 -7.60 -15.03 -12.00
C PRO A 186 -8.20 -15.73 -13.23
N THR A 187 -8.05 -15.11 -14.40
CA THR A 187 -8.52 -15.64 -15.68
C THR A 187 -7.42 -16.34 -16.48
N ILE A 188 -6.16 -16.19 -16.06
CA ILE A 188 -4.96 -16.69 -16.74
C ILE A 188 -4.16 -17.56 -15.75
N PRO A 189 -3.61 -18.72 -16.17
CA PRO A 189 -2.72 -19.51 -15.34
C PRO A 189 -1.50 -18.71 -14.86
N ILE A 190 -1.07 -18.94 -13.62
CA ILE A 190 0.02 -18.17 -13.01
C ILE A 190 1.36 -18.37 -13.73
N GLU A 191 1.54 -19.53 -14.36
CA GLU A 191 2.73 -19.90 -15.14
C GLU A 191 2.90 -19.02 -16.39
N GLN A 192 1.81 -18.43 -16.89
CA GLN A 192 1.84 -17.54 -18.05
C GLN A 192 2.20 -16.09 -17.68
N LEU A 193 2.31 -15.78 -16.38
CA LEU A 193 2.67 -14.43 -15.89
C LEU A 193 4.18 -14.31 -15.67
N SER A 194 4.94 -14.29 -16.77
CA SER A 194 6.42 -14.31 -16.77
C SER A 194 7.11 -13.22 -15.94
N ASN A 195 6.45 -12.07 -15.75
CA ASN A 195 6.99 -10.94 -14.95
C ASN A 195 6.52 -10.91 -13.49
N LEU A 196 5.65 -11.83 -13.06
CA LEU A 196 5.03 -11.77 -11.73
C LEU A 196 6.07 -11.88 -10.61
N ASP A 197 7.00 -12.82 -10.69
CA ASP A 197 8.03 -12.98 -9.66
C ASP A 197 8.96 -11.77 -9.55
N HIS A 198 9.27 -11.11 -10.67
CA HIS A 198 10.04 -9.87 -10.69
C HIS A 198 9.32 -8.74 -9.97
N VAL A 199 8.04 -8.51 -10.32
CA VAL A 199 7.18 -7.50 -9.68
C VAL A 199 7.04 -7.75 -8.18
N VAL A 200 6.80 -9.00 -7.78
CA VAL A 200 6.73 -9.40 -6.37
C VAL A 200 8.02 -9.05 -5.63
N ASN A 201 9.18 -9.33 -6.23
CA ASN A 201 10.47 -9.01 -5.62
C ASN A 201 10.65 -7.48 -5.45
N CYS A 202 10.27 -6.69 -6.46
CA CYS A 202 10.36 -5.22 -6.39
C CYS A 202 9.49 -4.65 -5.27
N LEU A 203 8.26 -5.19 -5.10
CA LEU A 203 7.37 -4.82 -4.01
C LEU A 203 7.91 -5.22 -2.64
N VAL A 204 8.34 -6.48 -2.47
CA VAL A 204 8.84 -6.98 -1.18
C VAL A 204 10.09 -6.23 -0.74
N ARG A 205 10.96 -5.80 -1.65
CA ARG A 205 12.13 -4.97 -1.33
C ARG A 205 11.77 -3.66 -0.62
N SER A 206 10.57 -3.12 -0.84
CA SER A 206 10.09 -1.91 -0.14
C SER A 206 9.79 -2.17 1.34
N PHE A 207 9.51 -3.41 1.70
CA PHE A 207 9.25 -3.85 3.08
C PHE A 207 10.53 -4.32 3.79
N VAL A 208 11.56 -4.73 3.04
CA VAL A 208 12.82 -5.26 3.58
C VAL A 208 13.86 -4.14 3.63
N GLN A 209 13.97 -3.49 4.79
CA GLN A 209 14.93 -2.40 4.99
C GLN A 209 16.26 -2.87 5.58
N ILE A 210 16.24 -3.95 6.38
CA ILE A 210 17.42 -4.54 7.01
C ILE A 210 17.58 -5.97 6.48
N PRO A 211 18.73 -6.32 5.88
CA PRO A 211 19.02 -7.70 5.47
C PRO A 211 18.92 -8.67 6.65
N ASP A 212 18.46 -9.89 6.38
CA ASP A 212 18.39 -11.01 7.34
C ASP A 212 17.48 -10.82 8.58
N VAL A 213 16.82 -9.68 8.72
CA VAL A 213 15.80 -9.41 9.74
C VAL A 213 14.41 -9.51 9.10
N GLY A 214 13.45 -10.17 9.76
CA GLY A 214 12.06 -10.17 9.31
C GLY A 214 11.49 -8.74 9.19
N ILE A 215 10.39 -8.61 8.45
CA ILE A 215 9.74 -7.30 8.26
C ILE A 215 9.10 -6.89 9.59
N THR A 216 9.58 -5.83 10.23
CA THR A 216 9.03 -5.34 11.50
C THR A 216 7.81 -4.45 11.27
N TRP A 217 7.08 -4.13 12.35
CA TRP A 217 5.91 -3.26 12.27
C TRP A 217 6.21 -1.92 11.58
N ASP A 218 7.31 -1.27 11.94
CA ASP A 218 7.65 0.03 11.35
C ASP A 218 8.00 -0.05 9.86
N MET A 219 8.69 -1.13 9.43
CA MET A 219 8.98 -1.35 8.02
C MET A 219 7.70 -1.60 7.22
N PHE A 220 6.81 -2.42 7.78
CA PHE A 220 5.52 -2.74 7.17
C PHE A 220 4.62 -1.51 7.07
N ASP A 221 4.39 -0.79 8.17
CA ASP A 221 3.52 0.38 8.20
C ASP A 221 4.04 1.47 7.26
N GLN A 222 5.35 1.70 7.20
CA GLN A 222 5.94 2.65 6.25
C GLN A 222 5.68 2.25 4.80
N ALA A 223 5.92 0.98 4.44
CA ALA A 223 5.74 0.51 3.07
C ALA A 223 4.26 0.55 2.64
N VAL A 224 3.35 0.06 3.49
CA VAL A 224 1.90 0.07 3.18
C VAL A 224 1.36 1.49 3.14
N SER A 225 1.68 2.36 4.11
CA SER A 225 1.10 3.71 4.15
C SER A 225 1.58 4.62 3.02
N LYS A 226 2.80 4.42 2.52
CA LYS A 226 3.41 5.34 1.54
C LYS A 226 3.52 4.77 0.13
N ALA A 227 3.95 3.53 0.01
CA ALA A 227 4.28 2.94 -1.28
C ALA A 227 3.12 2.08 -1.81
N THR A 228 2.46 1.30 -0.96
CA THR A 228 1.46 0.31 -1.40
C THR A 228 0.16 0.35 -0.58
N PRO A 229 -0.56 1.48 -0.51
CA PRO A 229 -1.78 1.60 0.29
C PRO A 229 -2.83 0.56 -0.08
N GLU A 230 -2.88 0.17 -1.36
CA GLU A 230 -3.92 -0.68 -1.93
C GLU A 230 -3.48 -2.15 -2.12
N LEU A 231 -2.32 -2.55 -1.57
CA LEU A 231 -1.79 -3.91 -1.73
C LEU A 231 -2.80 -5.01 -1.36
N PHE A 232 -3.60 -4.78 -0.32
CA PHE A 232 -4.53 -5.78 0.22
C PHE A 232 -5.87 -5.85 -0.52
N THR A 233 -6.09 -4.99 -1.54
CA THR A 233 -7.27 -5.08 -2.42
C THR A 233 -7.40 -6.45 -3.08
N GLY A 234 -6.27 -7.08 -3.43
CA GLY A 234 -6.27 -8.47 -3.93
C GLY A 234 -6.81 -9.49 -2.94
N LEU A 235 -6.64 -9.28 -1.62
CA LEU A 235 -7.23 -10.15 -0.60
C LEU A 235 -8.75 -9.96 -0.53
N HIS A 236 -9.23 -8.72 -0.61
CA HIS A 236 -10.66 -8.44 -0.67
C HIS A 236 -11.29 -9.15 -1.88
N HIS A 237 -10.66 -9.08 -3.05
CA HIS A 237 -11.14 -9.78 -4.24
C HIS A 237 -11.09 -11.30 -4.14
N LEU A 238 -10.08 -11.85 -3.46
CA LEU A 238 -10.00 -13.29 -3.18
C LEU A 238 -11.15 -13.74 -2.27
N LEU A 239 -11.52 -12.93 -1.27
CA LEU A 239 -12.51 -13.29 -0.27
C LEU A 239 -13.94 -12.92 -0.63
N TYR A 240 -14.11 -11.96 -1.54
CA TYR A 240 -15.40 -11.44 -1.97
C TYR A 240 -16.43 -12.53 -2.34
N PRO A 241 -16.07 -13.59 -3.10
CA PRO A 241 -17.03 -14.63 -3.48
C PRO A 241 -17.66 -15.38 -2.30
N PHE A 242 -17.02 -15.38 -1.11
CA PHE A 242 -17.52 -16.11 0.05
C PHE A 242 -18.65 -15.40 0.80
N TYR A 243 -18.85 -14.11 0.59
CA TYR A 243 -19.86 -13.32 1.32
C TYR A 243 -20.71 -12.41 0.44
N GLN A 244 -20.30 -12.16 -0.81
CA GLN A 244 -21.12 -11.44 -1.77
C GLN A 244 -20.90 -12.01 -3.18
N PRO A 245 -21.76 -12.93 -3.64
CA PRO A 245 -21.68 -13.50 -4.97
C PRO A 245 -22.20 -12.48 -6.00
N SER A 246 -21.34 -11.57 -6.45
CA SER A 246 -21.64 -10.77 -7.66
C SER A 246 -20.44 -10.70 -8.60
N ASP A 247 -20.70 -10.90 -9.89
CA ASP A 247 -19.70 -10.82 -10.97
C ASP A 247 -19.14 -9.40 -11.17
N ALA A 248 -19.71 -8.41 -10.48
CA ALA A 248 -19.51 -6.98 -10.76
C ALA A 248 -18.08 -6.46 -10.55
N ARG A 249 -17.24 -7.16 -9.76
CA ARG A 249 -15.87 -6.71 -9.43
C ARG A 249 -14.75 -7.39 -10.23
N ASN A 250 -15.03 -8.44 -10.99
CA ASN A 250 -13.97 -9.03 -11.83
C ASN A 250 -13.74 -8.13 -13.04
N ILE A 251 -12.63 -7.40 -13.02
CA ILE A 251 -12.22 -6.54 -14.14
C ILE A 251 -11.02 -7.09 -14.88
N ALA A 252 -10.50 -8.26 -14.48
CA ALA A 252 -9.37 -8.91 -15.16
C ALA A 252 -9.65 -9.13 -16.65
N GLY A 253 -10.89 -9.49 -17.00
CA GLY A 253 -11.36 -9.63 -18.39
C GLY A 253 -11.62 -8.31 -19.13
N CYS A 254 -11.67 -7.17 -18.42
CA CYS A 254 -11.90 -5.84 -18.99
C CYS A 254 -10.61 -5.08 -19.30
N LEU A 255 -9.45 -5.57 -18.84
CA LEU A 255 -8.16 -4.93 -19.10
C LEU A 255 -7.80 -5.13 -20.59
N SER A 256 -8.08 -4.12 -21.40
CA SER A 256 -7.74 -4.13 -22.84
C SER A 256 -6.23 -4.03 -23.08
N GLN A 257 -5.76 -4.65 -24.17
CA GLN A 257 -4.40 -4.63 -24.74
C GLN A 257 -3.25 -4.38 -23.73
N GLN A 258 -2.63 -5.46 -23.25
CA GLN A 258 -1.39 -5.36 -22.49
C GLN A 258 -0.29 -4.72 -23.36
N GLY A 259 0.28 -3.62 -22.89
CA GLY A 259 1.49 -3.05 -23.46
C GLY A 259 2.69 -3.99 -23.27
N LYS A 260 3.81 -3.68 -23.92
CA LYS A 260 5.09 -4.39 -23.70
C LYS A 260 5.66 -4.12 -22.31
N VAL A 261 5.35 -2.97 -21.70
CA VAL A 261 5.72 -2.60 -20.33
C VAL A 261 4.56 -2.89 -19.37
N ALA A 262 3.34 -2.45 -19.72
CA ALA A 262 2.12 -2.58 -18.95
C ALA A 262 1.50 -3.99 -18.94
N SER A 263 2.31 -5.00 -18.60
CA SER A 263 1.82 -6.37 -18.38
C SER A 263 0.86 -6.45 -17.19
N LEU A 264 0.03 -7.51 -17.12
CA LEU A 264 -0.93 -7.69 -16.02
C LEU A 264 -0.30 -7.57 -14.60
N PRO A 265 0.87 -8.16 -14.31
CA PRO A 265 1.53 -7.96 -13.01
C PRO A 265 1.92 -6.51 -12.74
N VAL A 266 2.36 -5.77 -13.77
CA VAL A 266 2.71 -4.34 -13.64
C VAL A 266 1.45 -3.48 -13.40
N LEU A 267 0.34 -3.81 -14.04
CA LEU A 267 -0.95 -3.17 -13.77
C LEU A 267 -1.43 -3.44 -12.34
N ALA A 268 -1.29 -4.66 -11.83
CA ALA A 268 -1.62 -5.00 -10.45
C ALA A 268 -0.72 -4.23 -9.45
N GLN A 269 0.56 -4.09 -9.77
CA GLN A 269 1.51 -3.28 -9.00
C GLN A 269 1.13 -1.79 -8.99
N LEU A 270 0.74 -1.23 -10.14
CA LEU A 270 0.20 0.14 -10.21
C LEU A 270 -1.10 0.28 -9.40
N GLY A 271 -1.95 -0.74 -9.44
CA GLY A 271 -3.16 -0.81 -8.64
C GLY A 271 -2.87 -0.57 -7.16
N SER A 272 -1.80 -1.19 -6.64
CA SER A 272 -1.41 -1.05 -5.23
C SER A 272 -1.07 0.39 -4.80
N ILE A 273 -0.86 1.31 -5.76
CA ILE A 273 -0.67 2.75 -5.55
C ILE A 273 -1.97 3.52 -5.84
N PHE A 274 -2.65 3.20 -6.95
CA PHE A 274 -3.61 4.11 -7.58
C PHE A 274 -5.09 3.68 -7.54
N SER A 275 -5.46 2.58 -6.88
CA SER A 275 -6.85 2.08 -6.95
C SER A 275 -7.94 3.09 -6.54
N TYR A 276 -7.65 4.05 -5.66
CA TYR A 276 -8.58 5.12 -5.31
C TYR A 276 -8.69 6.23 -6.36
N HIS A 277 -7.68 6.40 -7.21
CA HIS A 277 -7.58 7.52 -8.15
C HIS A 277 -7.77 7.12 -9.61
N VAL A 278 -7.57 5.83 -9.92
CA VAL A 278 -7.57 5.30 -11.29
C VAL A 278 -8.55 4.13 -11.39
N ALA A 279 -9.55 4.29 -12.27
CA ALA A 279 -10.47 3.22 -12.61
C ALA A 279 -9.85 2.26 -13.64
N PHE A 280 -9.21 1.19 -13.17
CA PHE A 280 -8.51 0.22 -14.01
C PHE A 280 -9.40 -0.47 -15.08
N LYS A 281 -10.71 -0.59 -14.81
CA LYS A 281 -11.69 -1.21 -15.75
C LYS A 281 -11.77 -0.52 -17.12
N GLY A 282 -11.31 0.73 -17.23
CA GLY A 282 -11.38 1.53 -18.44
C GLY A 282 -10.03 2.01 -18.98
N LEU A 283 -8.91 1.44 -18.52
CA LEU A 283 -7.59 1.81 -19.01
C LEU A 283 -7.45 1.49 -20.51
N LYS A 284 -6.92 2.45 -21.28
CA LYS A 284 -6.61 2.30 -22.69
C LYS A 284 -5.14 2.69 -22.92
N LEU A 285 -4.48 1.99 -23.82
CA LEU A 285 -3.14 2.39 -24.26
C LEU A 285 -3.29 3.56 -25.24
N HIS A 286 -2.73 4.73 -24.92
CA HIS A 286 -2.74 5.90 -25.81
C HIS A 286 -1.58 5.87 -26.80
N GLY A 287 -0.42 5.40 -26.37
CA GLY A 287 0.77 5.32 -27.23
C GLY A 287 1.84 4.39 -26.67
N TYR A 288 2.65 3.84 -27.58
CA TYR A 288 3.84 3.05 -27.28
C TYR A 288 5.02 3.61 -28.07
N TYR A 289 6.14 3.85 -27.39
CA TYR A 289 7.35 4.43 -27.95
C TYR A 289 8.56 3.56 -27.66
N ASP A 290 9.15 3.02 -28.72
CA ASP A 290 10.40 2.30 -28.66
C ASP A 290 11.53 3.21 -29.16
N THR A 291 12.29 3.77 -28.22
CA THR A 291 13.33 4.76 -28.55
C THR A 291 14.51 4.16 -29.31
N SER A 292 14.59 2.82 -29.36
CA SER A 292 15.57 2.10 -30.17
C SER A 292 15.20 2.08 -31.65
N THR A 293 13.90 2.07 -31.99
CA THR A 293 13.44 1.97 -33.38
C THR A 293 12.87 3.27 -33.94
N ALA A 294 12.25 4.11 -33.10
CA ALA A 294 11.60 5.35 -33.52
C ALA A 294 11.91 6.47 -32.50
N PRO A 295 12.81 7.41 -32.84
CA PRO A 295 13.12 8.52 -31.94
C PRO A 295 11.91 9.45 -31.79
N ILE A 296 11.63 9.86 -30.56
CA ILE A 296 10.63 10.86 -30.21
C ILE A 296 11.30 11.92 -29.34
N THR A 297 11.06 13.20 -29.66
CA THR A 297 11.57 14.34 -28.88
C THR A 297 10.78 14.49 -27.58
N ALA A 298 11.39 15.10 -26.56
CA ALA A 298 10.70 15.32 -25.29
C ALA A 298 9.50 16.26 -25.44
N SER A 299 9.63 17.31 -26.25
CA SER A 299 8.54 18.23 -26.57
C SER A 299 7.35 17.51 -27.22
N ALA A 300 7.57 16.68 -28.24
CA ALA A 300 6.48 15.93 -28.87
C ALA A 300 5.74 14.99 -27.90
N LEU A 301 6.47 14.32 -26.99
CA LEU A 301 5.82 13.50 -25.96
C LEU A 301 5.00 14.38 -24.99
N ALA A 302 5.54 15.52 -24.57
CA ALA A 302 4.85 16.47 -23.69
C ALA A 302 3.58 17.04 -24.33
N ASP A 303 3.62 17.37 -25.62
CA ASP A 303 2.48 17.86 -26.39
C ASP A 303 1.36 16.80 -26.44
N GLN A 304 1.71 15.53 -26.66
CA GLN A 304 0.74 14.44 -26.68
C GLN A 304 0.10 14.19 -25.31
N ILE A 305 0.91 14.20 -24.24
CA ILE A 305 0.40 14.09 -22.87
C ILE A 305 -0.59 15.24 -22.60
N THR A 306 -0.24 16.46 -22.99
CA THR A 306 -1.04 17.66 -22.78
C THR A 306 -2.32 17.65 -23.62
N ALA A 307 -2.27 17.06 -24.82
CA ALA A 307 -3.42 16.89 -25.70
C ALA A 307 -4.48 15.91 -25.16
N ILE A 308 -4.12 15.02 -24.24
CA ILE A 308 -5.09 14.20 -23.51
C ILE A 308 -5.77 15.09 -22.47
N VAL A 309 -6.95 15.61 -22.81
CA VAL A 309 -7.75 16.47 -21.92
C VAL A 309 -8.82 15.63 -21.23
N ASN A 310 -9.11 15.93 -19.96
CA ASN A 310 -10.16 15.28 -19.16
C ASN A 310 -9.97 13.79 -18.86
N ASP A 311 -8.73 13.28 -18.90
CA ASP A 311 -8.43 11.92 -18.47
C ASP A 311 -7.14 11.88 -17.62
N PRO A 312 -7.12 11.06 -16.55
CA PRO A 312 -5.89 10.76 -15.84
C PRO A 312 -4.94 9.99 -16.76
N VAL A 313 -3.65 10.30 -16.68
CA VAL A 313 -2.62 9.72 -17.54
C VAL A 313 -1.55 9.07 -16.67
N ILE A 314 -1.18 7.84 -17.04
CA ILE A 314 -0.03 7.13 -16.47
C ILE A 314 0.98 6.96 -17.60
N VAL A 315 2.18 7.48 -17.40
CA VAL A 315 3.31 7.22 -18.27
C VAL A 315 4.23 6.22 -17.61
N LEU A 316 4.54 5.14 -18.33
CA LEU A 316 5.48 4.11 -17.91
C LEU A 316 6.74 4.20 -18.76
N ILE A 317 7.87 4.07 -18.10
CA ILE A 317 9.18 4.19 -18.72
C ILE A 317 9.98 2.99 -18.24
N SER A 318 10.19 2.03 -19.13
CA SER A 318 10.98 0.83 -18.87
C SER A 318 12.40 1.02 -19.38
N GLY A 319 13.37 0.39 -18.73
CA GLY A 319 14.74 0.45 -19.19
C GLY A 319 15.66 -0.50 -18.44
N LYS A 320 16.96 -0.26 -18.57
CA LYS A 320 17.99 -0.92 -17.77
C LYS A 320 18.87 0.08 -17.06
N ILE A 321 19.16 -0.16 -15.78
CA ILE A 321 20.09 0.65 -15.00
C ILE A 321 21.50 0.46 -15.54
N THR A 322 22.13 1.54 -15.97
CA THR A 322 23.45 1.56 -16.63
C THR A 322 24.57 0.81 -15.93
N HIS A 323 24.59 0.77 -14.59
CA HIS A 323 25.68 0.16 -13.82
C HIS A 323 25.37 -1.24 -13.29
N THR A 324 24.10 -1.65 -13.19
CA THR A 324 23.71 -3.00 -12.73
C THR A 324 23.15 -3.88 -13.84
N ASP A 325 22.83 -3.31 -15.00
CA ASP A 325 22.02 -3.92 -16.07
C ASP A 325 20.63 -4.42 -15.59
N GLU A 326 20.22 -4.03 -14.38
CA GLU A 326 18.94 -4.44 -13.81
C GLU A 326 17.80 -3.72 -14.53
N ARG A 327 16.70 -4.44 -14.76
CA ARG A 327 15.48 -3.86 -15.32
C ARG A 327 14.95 -2.77 -14.39
N ALA A 328 14.65 -1.62 -14.97
CA ALA A 328 14.01 -0.52 -14.27
C ALA A 328 12.67 -0.16 -14.91
N ILE A 329 11.71 0.23 -14.08
CA ILE A 329 10.43 0.75 -14.53
C ILE A 329 10.11 1.94 -13.64
N PHE A 330 10.06 3.12 -14.24
CA PHE A 330 9.67 4.37 -13.60
C PHE A 330 8.41 4.90 -14.26
N GLY A 331 7.74 5.84 -13.62
CA GLY A 331 6.64 6.50 -14.26
C GLY A 331 6.11 7.69 -13.51
N TYR A 332 5.17 8.38 -14.13
CA TYR A 332 4.43 9.44 -13.47
C TYR A 332 2.95 9.30 -13.76
N HIS A 333 2.14 9.68 -12.76
CA HIS A 333 0.70 9.78 -12.86
C HIS A 333 0.30 11.25 -12.81
N ARG A 334 -0.43 11.68 -13.84
CA ARG A 334 -1.15 12.97 -13.87
C ARG A 334 -2.63 12.70 -13.57
N PRO A 335 -3.18 13.30 -12.50
CA PRO A 335 -4.59 13.14 -12.15
C PRO A 335 -5.51 13.84 -13.16
N LEU A 336 -6.81 13.56 -13.08
CA LEU A 336 -7.83 14.28 -13.85
C LEU A 336 -7.90 15.77 -13.47
N SER A 337 -7.79 16.02 -12.17
CA SER A 337 -7.78 17.35 -11.57
C SER A 337 -6.94 17.29 -10.32
N ASP A 338 -6.10 18.29 -10.10
CA ASP A 338 -5.26 18.37 -8.91
C ASP A 338 -6.05 18.61 -7.62
N LEU A 339 -7.34 18.94 -7.74
CA LEU A 339 -8.28 19.00 -6.61
C LEU A 339 -8.68 17.61 -6.10
N VAL A 340 -8.54 16.57 -6.93
CA VAL A 340 -8.99 15.20 -6.63
C VAL A 340 -7.84 14.32 -6.14
N ALA A 341 -6.64 14.49 -6.70
CA ALA A 341 -5.45 13.75 -6.29
C ALA A 341 -4.18 14.53 -6.69
N PRO A 342 -3.06 14.38 -5.96
CA PRO A 342 -1.79 14.94 -6.39
C PRO A 342 -1.21 14.17 -7.58
N CYS A 343 -0.34 14.83 -8.35
CA CYS A 343 0.58 14.12 -9.23
C CYS A 343 1.53 13.22 -8.42
N VAL A 344 1.84 12.06 -8.97
CA VAL A 344 2.69 11.05 -8.30
C VAL A 344 3.80 10.63 -9.25
N LEU A 345 5.05 10.75 -8.79
CA LEU A 345 6.18 10.05 -9.39
C LEU A 345 6.31 8.69 -8.73
N PHE A 346 6.65 7.65 -9.49
CA PHE A 346 6.79 6.32 -8.92
C PHE A 346 7.91 5.52 -9.57
N GLU A 347 8.44 4.58 -8.80
CA GLU A 347 9.35 3.53 -9.22
C GLU A 347 8.63 2.20 -9.01
N LEU A 348 8.56 1.36 -10.04
CA LEU A 348 8.02 0.00 -9.95
C LEU A 348 9.13 -1.05 -9.92
N SER A 349 10.32 -0.71 -10.40
CA SER A 349 11.51 -1.56 -10.43
C SER A 349 12.77 -0.69 -10.48
N PRO A 350 13.84 -1.04 -9.76
CA PRO A 350 14.06 -2.28 -8.99
C PRO A 350 13.44 -2.34 -7.59
N ILE A 351 12.98 -1.21 -7.04
CA ILE A 351 12.29 -1.14 -5.75
C ILE A 351 10.97 -0.40 -5.97
N HIS A 352 9.88 -0.91 -5.41
CA HIS A 352 8.60 -0.24 -5.53
C HIS A 352 8.53 0.97 -4.60
N ASP A 353 8.30 2.17 -5.12
CA ASP A 353 8.12 3.37 -4.31
C ASP A 353 7.23 4.40 -5.01
N ALA A 354 6.58 5.25 -4.23
CA ALA A 354 5.68 6.29 -4.72
C ALA A 354 5.94 7.61 -4.00
N PHE A 355 6.01 8.68 -4.78
CA PHE A 355 6.34 10.03 -4.34
C PHE A 355 5.23 10.98 -4.75
N SER A 356 4.33 11.27 -3.81
CA SER A 356 3.26 12.24 -3.98
C SER A 356 3.78 13.66 -3.79
N GLY A 357 3.41 14.56 -4.70
CA GLY A 357 3.70 15.99 -4.54
C GLY A 357 2.84 16.66 -3.47
N SER A 358 3.36 17.73 -2.86
CA SER A 358 2.59 18.60 -1.95
C SER A 358 1.79 19.69 -2.67
N ASP A 359 2.20 20.06 -3.89
CA ASP A 359 1.60 21.16 -4.65
C ASP A 359 1.09 20.72 -6.02
N SER A 360 -0.16 21.09 -6.29
CA SER A 360 -0.90 20.87 -7.54
C SER A 360 -0.24 21.48 -8.78
N ASN A 361 0.57 22.54 -8.63
CA ASN A 361 0.98 23.38 -9.75
C ASN A 361 2.33 23.00 -10.42
N LEU A 362 3.05 21.97 -9.95
CA LEU A 362 4.47 21.83 -10.31
C LEU A 362 4.94 20.47 -10.86
N LEU A 363 4.03 19.51 -11.10
CA LEU A 363 4.44 18.16 -11.52
C LEU A 363 4.01 17.76 -12.93
N GLY A 364 3.35 18.64 -13.68
CA GLY A 364 3.26 18.53 -15.13
C GLY A 364 4.67 18.60 -15.73
N GLY A 365 5.02 17.65 -16.59
CA GLY A 365 6.36 17.56 -17.18
C GLY A 365 6.75 18.88 -17.84
N LYS A 366 7.77 19.57 -17.30
CA LYS A 366 8.28 20.83 -17.86
C LYS A 366 9.38 20.53 -18.86
N ILE A 367 9.28 21.12 -20.04
CA ILE A 367 10.40 21.19 -20.97
C ILE A 367 11.37 22.25 -20.43
N ASN A 368 12.62 21.87 -20.20
CA ASN A 368 13.69 22.82 -19.88
C ASN A 368 14.59 23.05 -21.10
N GLY A 369 15.57 23.96 -20.96
CA GLY A 369 16.57 24.20 -22.01
C GLY A 369 17.25 22.90 -22.45
N GLY A 370 17.25 22.64 -23.77
CA GLY A 370 17.84 21.44 -24.38
C GLY A 370 16.87 20.27 -24.62
N ASP A 371 15.55 20.51 -24.70
CA ASP A 371 14.52 19.49 -24.98
C ASP A 371 14.56 18.30 -24.01
N ASN A 372 14.62 18.59 -22.70
CA ASN A 372 14.48 17.55 -21.68
C ASN A 372 13.14 17.67 -20.98
N LEU A 373 12.45 16.54 -20.83
CA LEU A 373 11.22 16.47 -20.04
C LEU A 373 11.58 16.25 -18.57
N VAL A 374 11.17 17.19 -17.73
CA VAL A 374 11.39 17.15 -16.28
C VAL A 374 10.05 16.96 -15.57
N CYS A 375 9.87 15.82 -14.92
CA CYS A 375 8.75 15.57 -14.02
C CYS A 375 9.29 15.62 -12.59
N GLY A 376 8.74 16.45 -11.71
CA GLY A 376 9.31 16.63 -10.36
C GLY A 376 10.04 17.94 -10.13
N GLU A 377 10.55 18.08 -8.91
CA GLU A 377 11.35 19.23 -8.48
C GLU A 377 12.83 18.82 -8.32
N LYS A 378 13.70 19.41 -9.15
CA LYS A 378 15.13 19.03 -9.23
C LYS A 378 15.93 19.39 -7.98
N ASP A 379 15.57 20.48 -7.33
CA ASP A 379 16.39 21.12 -6.30
C ASP A 379 15.93 20.71 -4.88
N ASN A 380 14.66 20.37 -4.73
CA ASN A 380 14.04 20.02 -3.47
C ASN A 380 13.02 18.88 -3.62
N GLY A 381 13.48 17.62 -3.65
CA GLY A 381 12.59 16.45 -3.62
C GLY A 381 12.98 15.35 -4.59
N VAL A 382 12.00 14.89 -5.36
CA VAL A 382 12.15 13.81 -6.36
C VAL A 382 11.93 14.37 -7.75
N ALA A 383 12.81 14.01 -8.69
CA ALA A 383 12.68 14.39 -10.09
C ALA A 383 13.18 13.33 -11.06
N PHE A 384 12.43 13.18 -12.14
CA PHE A 384 12.73 12.36 -13.31
C PHE A 384 13.05 13.29 -14.48
N VAL A 385 14.23 13.11 -15.08
CA VAL A 385 14.70 13.93 -16.20
C VAL A 385 14.96 13.02 -17.39
N LEU A 386 14.09 13.10 -18.38
CA LEU A 386 14.27 12.44 -19.66
C LEU A 386 15.03 13.36 -20.60
N HIS A 387 16.19 12.91 -21.06
CA HIS A 387 17.06 13.67 -21.95
C HIS A 387 17.55 12.84 -23.12
N ASN A 388 18.19 13.50 -24.09
CA ASN A 388 18.75 12.87 -25.28
C ASN A 388 17.67 12.07 -26.07
N ASN A 389 16.63 12.77 -26.52
CA ASN A 389 15.49 12.18 -27.25
C ASN A 389 14.86 11.00 -26.52
N LEU A 390 14.64 11.18 -25.21
CA LEU A 390 14.04 10.17 -24.32
C LEU A 390 14.83 8.85 -24.24
N ARG A 391 16.12 8.83 -24.58
CA ARG A 391 16.95 7.61 -24.48
C ARG A 391 17.55 7.42 -23.10
N HIS A 392 17.61 8.48 -22.30
CA HIS A 392 18.19 8.44 -20.96
C HIS A 392 17.24 9.06 -19.94
N LEU A 393 16.97 8.31 -18.88
CA LEU A 393 16.31 8.82 -17.67
C LEU A 393 17.38 9.04 -16.61
N LYS A 394 17.40 10.24 -16.02
CA LYS A 394 18.11 10.51 -14.76
C LYS A 394 17.08 10.68 -13.65
N CYS A 395 17.19 9.83 -12.64
CA CYS A 395 16.41 9.94 -11.41
C CYS A 395 17.22 10.66 -10.32
N ARG A 396 16.58 11.61 -9.61
CA ARG A 396 17.12 12.24 -8.41
C ARG A 396 16.09 12.07 -7.28
N ILE A 397 16.52 11.47 -6.17
CA ILE A 397 15.70 11.28 -4.97
C ILE A 397 16.46 11.92 -3.81
N LYS A 398 16.04 13.11 -3.36
CA LYS A 398 16.73 13.85 -2.29
C LYS A 398 16.17 13.54 -0.88
N SER A 399 15.12 12.73 -0.76
CA SER A 399 14.38 12.55 0.51
C SER A 399 14.83 11.38 1.40
N LEU A 400 15.86 10.60 1.05
CA LEU A 400 16.22 9.36 1.78
C LEU A 400 17.71 9.11 2.00
N GLY A 401 18.60 10.10 1.85
CA GLY A 401 20.04 9.88 1.99
C GLY A 401 20.67 8.98 0.91
N ARG A 402 19.87 8.47 -0.04
CA ARG A 402 20.33 7.79 -1.26
C ARG A 402 20.53 8.82 -2.37
N MET A 403 21.74 9.35 -2.51
CA MET A 403 22.16 9.94 -3.78
C MET A 403 22.64 8.82 -4.69
N SER A 404 21.75 8.25 -5.49
CA SER A 404 22.15 7.36 -6.58
C SER A 404 21.57 7.89 -7.89
N PRO A 405 22.37 8.51 -8.77
CA PRO A 405 21.92 8.82 -10.10
C PRO A 405 21.70 7.50 -10.87
N CYS A 406 20.47 6.99 -10.85
CA CYS A 406 20.10 5.91 -11.76
C CYS A 406 19.95 6.51 -13.15
N THR A 407 20.88 6.16 -14.04
CA THR A 407 20.75 6.42 -15.49
C THR A 407 20.21 5.14 -16.12
N ALA A 408 19.09 5.22 -16.85
CA ALA A 408 18.53 4.08 -17.57
C ALA A 408 18.39 4.31 -19.08
N GLN A 409 18.66 3.30 -19.90
CA GLN A 409 18.33 3.26 -21.35
C GLN A 409 16.88 2.82 -21.55
N LEU A 410 16.08 3.52 -22.35
CA LEU A 410 14.62 3.53 -22.20
C LEU A 410 13.79 2.98 -23.37
N ASN A 411 12.65 2.38 -23.04
CA ASN A 411 11.44 2.16 -23.84
C ASN A 411 10.26 2.78 -23.05
N GLY A 412 9.34 3.50 -23.70
CA GLY A 412 8.26 4.24 -23.04
C GLY A 412 6.85 3.84 -23.49
N GLU A 413 5.89 3.89 -22.58
CA GLU A 413 4.45 3.67 -22.81
C GLU A 413 3.63 4.81 -22.18
N VAL A 414 2.60 5.28 -22.90
CA VAL A 414 1.63 6.26 -22.40
C VAL A 414 0.26 5.59 -22.35
N ILE A 415 -0.31 5.50 -21.16
CA ILE A 415 -1.60 4.86 -20.89
C ILE A 415 -2.56 5.94 -20.35
N GLY A 416 -3.81 5.91 -20.77
CA GLY A 416 -4.85 6.79 -20.22
C GLY A 416 -6.23 6.34 -20.66
N ARG A 417 -7.28 7.05 -20.24
CA ARG A 417 -8.65 6.71 -20.62
C ARG A 417 -9.10 7.56 -21.83
N ARG A 418 -10.15 7.12 -22.51
CA ARG A 418 -11.00 7.89 -23.42
C ARG A 418 -12.43 7.50 -23.06
N ILE A 419 -13.25 8.43 -22.57
CA ILE A 419 -14.66 8.17 -22.21
C ILE A 419 -15.43 7.65 -23.41
#